data_AF-A0ABD5VAW7-F1
#
_entry.id   AF-A0ABD5VAW7-F1
#
_cell.length_a   1.000
_cell.length_b   1.000
_cell.length_c   1.000
_cell.angle_alpha   90.00
_cell.angle_beta   90.00
_cell.angle_gamma   90.00
#
_symmetry.space_group_name_H-M   'P 1'
#
loop_
_entity.id
_entity.type
_entity.pdbx_description
1 polymer ?
#
loop_
_entity_poly.entity_id
_entity_poly.type
_entity_poly.pdbx_seq_one_letter_code
_entity_poly.pdbx_strand_id
1 'polypeptide(L)'
;MASAEELSEESGVPMGRIYDVLNGLESLDLAHCNPESHPRVYSPVDSETTIDRLLRNRKRDLEVEHTRYENVAAELRSQLGGQPPIDGRFWVTRTRDAETEFVHAQIERFSDATDEVLIVADSVLLHQFPNVTDAVQNWLEPLQEDSIHVRILLSDGNRISVPKLREQ
;
A
#
# COMPACT_ATOMS: atom_id res chain seq x y z
N MET A 1 -8.23 35.80 23.37
CA MET A 1 -9.32 34.80 23.46
C MET A 1 -10.51 35.40 22.76
N ALA A 2 -11.32 34.60 22.06
CA ALA A 2 -12.48 35.07 21.32
C ALA A 2 -13.67 34.12 21.55
N SER A 3 -14.88 34.65 21.50
CA SER A 3 -16.12 33.89 21.58
C SER A 3 -16.41 33.14 20.28
N ALA A 4 -17.33 32.17 20.33
CA ALA A 4 -17.75 31.45 19.13
C ALA A 4 -18.43 32.35 18.08
N GLU A 5 -19.09 33.42 18.52
CA GLU A 5 -19.75 34.39 17.63
C GLU A 5 -18.71 35.22 16.86
N GLU A 6 -17.74 35.81 17.58
CA GLU A 6 -16.62 36.53 16.97
C GLU A 6 -15.82 35.64 16.00
N LEU A 7 -15.55 34.39 16.41
CA LEU A 7 -14.84 33.42 15.56
C LEU A 7 -15.65 33.00 14.33
N SER A 8 -16.98 32.91 14.43
CA SER A 8 -17.85 32.61 13.29
C SER A 8 -17.84 33.74 12.26
N GLU A 9 -17.91 34.99 12.72
CA GLU A 9 -17.83 36.17 11.86
C GLU A 9 -16.47 36.29 11.16
N GLU A 10 -15.37 36.10 11.90
CA GLU A 10 -14.02 36.26 11.35
C GLU A 10 -13.59 35.10 10.44
N SER A 11 -13.97 33.86 10.77
CA SER A 11 -13.61 32.67 9.98
C SER A 11 -14.55 32.39 8.81
N GLY A 12 -15.73 33.00 8.78
CA GLY A 12 -16.80 32.69 7.82
C GLY A 12 -17.43 31.30 8.02
N VAL A 13 -17.08 30.58 9.09
CA VAL A 13 -17.71 29.30 9.44
C VAL A 13 -19.09 29.57 10.03
N PRO A 14 -20.18 28.95 9.52
CA PRO A 14 -21.53 29.19 10.02
C PRO A 14 -21.68 28.85 11.50
N MET A 15 -22.49 29.62 12.22
CA MET A 15 -22.71 29.43 13.67
C MET A 15 -23.19 28.02 14.07
N GLY A 16 -23.92 27.34 13.17
CA GLY A 16 -24.31 25.94 13.38
C GLY A 16 -23.17 24.93 13.32
N ARG A 17 -22.00 25.30 12.75
CA ARG A 17 -20.82 24.44 12.59
C ARG A 17 -19.59 24.91 13.36
N ILE A 18 -19.54 26.16 13.82
CA ILE A 18 -18.37 26.70 14.52
C ILE A 18 -18.04 25.88 15.78
N TYR A 19 -19.07 25.40 16.49
CA TYR A 19 -18.87 24.55 17.66
C TYR A 19 -18.24 23.20 17.32
N ASP A 20 -18.62 22.56 16.20
CA ASP A 20 -17.99 21.30 15.76
C ASP A 20 -16.51 21.50 15.44
N VAL A 21 -16.19 22.60 14.75
CA VAL A 21 -14.81 22.94 14.41
C VAL A 21 -14.00 23.22 15.67
N LEU A 22 -14.52 24.03 16.60
CA LEU A 22 -13.83 24.36 17.84
C LEU A 22 -13.66 23.15 18.76
N ASN A 23 -14.67 22.28 18.85
CA ASN A 23 -14.56 21.01 19.58
C ASN A 23 -13.53 20.08 18.91
N GLY A 24 -13.48 20.04 17.58
CA GLY A 24 -12.47 19.29 16.82
C GLY A 24 -11.06 19.82 17.09
N LEU A 25 -10.87 21.14 17.05
CA LEU A 25 -9.59 21.78 17.37
C LEU A 25 -9.19 21.55 18.82
N GLU A 26 -10.13 21.61 19.78
CA GLU A 26 -9.86 21.25 21.17
C GLU A 26 -9.45 19.78 21.31
N SER A 27 -10.12 18.85 20.63
CA SER A 27 -9.78 17.42 20.69
C SER A 27 -8.40 17.09 20.12
N LEU A 28 -7.88 17.95 19.25
CA LEU A 28 -6.54 17.89 18.68
C LEU A 28 -5.52 18.73 19.46
N ASP A 29 -5.92 19.31 20.60
CA ASP A 29 -5.15 20.26 21.41
C ASP A 29 -4.69 21.52 20.64
N LEU A 30 -5.36 21.87 19.54
CA LEU A 30 -5.04 23.04 18.71
C LEU A 30 -5.68 24.33 19.22
N ALA A 31 -6.69 24.22 20.09
CA ALA A 31 -7.34 25.33 20.76
C ALA A 31 -7.68 24.96 22.21
N HIS A 32 -7.67 25.95 23.10
CA HIS A 32 -8.10 25.77 24.48
C HIS A 32 -9.41 26.51 24.72
N CYS A 33 -10.42 25.79 25.23
CA CYS A 33 -11.70 26.37 25.64
C CYS A 33 -11.63 26.73 27.13
N ASN A 34 -12.07 27.94 27.51
CA ASN A 34 -12.31 28.28 28.90
C ASN A 34 -13.77 27.91 29.26
N PRO A 35 -14.02 26.83 30.02
CA PRO A 35 -15.38 26.40 30.35
C PRO A 35 -16.08 27.29 31.37
N GLU A 36 -15.33 28.11 32.12
CA GLU A 36 -15.88 28.98 33.17
C GLU A 36 -16.34 30.33 32.63
N SER A 37 -15.94 30.71 31.41
CA SER A 37 -16.38 31.95 30.79
C SER A 37 -17.80 31.80 30.22
N HIS A 38 -18.62 32.83 30.42
CA HIS A 38 -19.98 32.89 29.90
C HIS A 38 -20.15 34.21 29.14
N PRO A 39 -20.19 34.19 27.80
CA PRO A 39 -20.11 33.03 26.90
C PRO A 39 -18.71 32.37 26.87
N ARG A 40 -18.63 31.12 26.37
CA ARG A 40 -17.37 30.36 26.25
C ARG A 40 -16.40 31.08 25.31
N VAL A 41 -15.15 31.19 25.72
CA VAL A 41 -14.07 31.79 24.92
C VAL A 41 -12.96 30.78 24.63
N TYR A 42 -12.35 30.94 23.46
CA TYR A 42 -11.30 30.06 22.95
C TYR A 42 -9.99 30.83 22.79
N SER A 43 -8.88 30.17 23.11
CA SER A 43 -7.53 30.66 22.87
C SER A 43 -6.77 29.74 21.92
N PRO A 44 -5.98 30.28 20.99
CA PRO A 44 -5.05 29.49 20.20
C PRO A 44 -3.95 28.90 21.08
N VAL A 45 -3.48 27.70 20.72
CA VAL A 45 -2.28 27.08 21.29
C VAL A 45 -1.08 27.40 20.39
N ASP A 46 0.14 27.37 20.93
CA ASP A 46 1.37 27.51 20.14
C ASP A 46 1.38 26.50 18.98
N SER A 47 1.36 27.02 17.75
CA SER A 47 1.06 26.22 16.56
C SER A 47 2.23 25.33 16.15
N GLU A 48 3.47 25.80 16.27
CA GLU A 48 4.65 25.07 15.81
C GLU A 48 4.85 23.78 16.64
N THR A 49 4.89 23.91 17.96
CA THR A 49 5.06 22.76 18.86
C THR A 49 3.89 21.77 18.77
N THR A 50 2.67 22.27 18.61
CA THR A 50 1.46 21.43 18.59
C THR A 50 1.33 20.64 17.30
N ILE A 51 1.63 21.26 16.15
CA ILE A 51 1.61 20.59 14.85
C ILE A 51 2.69 19.49 14.80
N ASP A 52 3.89 19.76 15.31
CA ASP A 52 4.96 18.76 15.38
C ASP A 52 4.58 17.55 16.24
N ARG A 53 3.92 17.82 17.39
CA ARG A 53 3.41 16.76 18.26
C ARG A 53 2.30 15.97 17.57
N LEU A 54 1.37 16.63 16.88
CA LEU A 54 0.28 15.98 16.14
C LEU A 54 0.84 15.07 15.04
N LEU A 55 1.80 15.57 14.25
CA LEU A 55 2.47 14.79 13.21
C LEU A 55 3.21 13.59 13.79
N ARG A 56 3.93 13.77 14.90
CA ARG A 56 4.63 12.68 15.60
C ARG A 56 3.67 11.60 16.08
N ASN A 57 2.56 11.98 16.68
CA ASN A 57 1.53 11.05 17.12
C ASN A 57 0.94 10.29 15.93
N ARG A 58 0.60 10.97 14.83
CA ARG A 58 0.06 10.33 13.64
C ARG A 58 1.04 9.35 13.00
N LYS A 59 2.33 9.68 12.95
CA LYS A 59 3.38 8.76 12.47
C LYS A 59 3.45 7.51 13.32
N ARG A 60 3.45 7.67 14.65
CA ARG A 60 3.44 6.55 15.59
C ARG A 60 2.21 5.66 15.43
N ASP A 61 1.01 6.26 15.25
CA ASP A 61 -0.22 5.49 15.03
C ASP A 61 -0.14 4.68 13.73
N LEU A 62 0.40 5.26 12.66
CA LEU A 62 0.60 4.56 11.39
C LEU A 62 1.63 3.44 11.49
N GLU A 63 2.72 3.63 12.22
CA GLU A 63 3.72 2.59 12.50
C GLU A 63 3.08 1.41 13.25
N VAL A 64 2.26 1.70 14.27
CA VAL A 64 1.51 0.67 15.01
C VAL A 64 0.54 -0.08 14.09
N GLU A 65 -0.16 0.64 13.22
CA GLU A 65 -1.10 0.03 12.28
C GLU A 65 -0.38 -0.85 11.24
N HIS A 66 0.76 -0.39 10.73
CA HIS A 66 1.63 -1.13 9.82
C HIS A 66 2.11 -2.44 10.45
N THR A 67 2.70 -2.38 11.64
CA THR A 67 3.15 -3.57 12.38
C THR A 67 2.00 -4.53 12.66
N ARG A 68 0.79 -4.02 12.96
CA ARG A 68 -0.40 -4.86 13.12
C ARG A 68 -0.72 -5.62 11.83
N TYR A 69 -0.73 -4.95 10.68
CA TYR A 69 -1.00 -5.61 9.40
C TYR A 69 0.07 -6.64 9.03
N GLU A 70 1.35 -6.33 9.25
CA GLU A 70 2.44 -7.30 9.03
C GLU A 70 2.27 -8.55 9.89
N ASN A 71 1.94 -8.39 11.18
CA ASN A 71 1.69 -9.53 12.07
C ASN A 71 0.51 -10.38 11.60
N VAL A 72 -0.61 -9.75 11.20
CA VAL A 72 -1.77 -10.46 10.65
C VAL A 72 -1.39 -11.22 9.37
N ALA A 73 -0.63 -10.60 8.47
CA ALA A 73 -0.18 -11.26 7.25
C ALA A 73 0.75 -12.46 7.54
N ALA A 74 1.68 -12.31 8.48
CA ALA A 74 2.57 -13.40 8.90
C ALA A 74 1.80 -14.57 9.53
N GLU A 75 0.82 -14.27 10.39
CA GLU A 75 -0.07 -15.26 10.97
C GLU A 75 -0.85 -16.02 9.89
N LEU A 76 -1.46 -15.29 8.95
CA LEU A 76 -2.21 -15.90 7.84
C LEU A 76 -1.32 -16.77 6.94
N ARG A 77 -0.10 -16.32 6.61
CA ARG A 77 0.88 -17.12 5.85
C ARG A 77 1.23 -18.41 6.59
N SER A 78 1.43 -18.35 7.91
CA SER A 78 1.71 -19.54 8.72
C SER A 78 0.53 -20.52 8.76
N GLN A 79 -0.71 -20.02 8.80
CA GLN A 79 -1.90 -20.86 8.81
C GLN A 79 -2.15 -21.53 7.44
N LEU A 80 -1.88 -20.81 6.35
CA LEU A 80 -2.12 -21.28 4.99
C LEU A 80 -0.99 -22.15 4.43
N GLY A 81 0.27 -21.85 4.78
CA GLY A 81 1.45 -22.57 4.28
C GLY A 81 1.59 -24.01 4.78
N GLY A 82 0.79 -24.42 5.78
CA GLY A 82 0.76 -25.80 6.30
C GLY A 82 -0.14 -26.75 5.52
N GLN A 83 -0.93 -26.27 4.56
CA GLN A 83 -1.80 -27.15 3.77
C GLN A 83 -1.01 -27.72 2.58
N PRO A 84 -0.89 -29.06 2.46
CA PRO A 84 -0.28 -29.65 1.29
C PRO A 84 -1.03 -29.19 0.03
N PRO A 85 -0.32 -28.97 -1.10
CA PRO A 85 -0.95 -28.59 -2.35
C PRO A 85 -2.04 -29.62 -2.69
N ILE A 86 -3.28 -29.16 -2.76
CA ILE A 86 -4.39 -29.97 -3.27
C ILE A 86 -4.19 -30.11 -4.77
N ASP A 87 -3.96 -31.36 -5.18
CA ASP A 87 -3.61 -31.71 -6.54
C ASP A 87 -4.66 -31.20 -7.54
N GLY A 88 -4.19 -30.40 -8.51
CA GLY A 88 -4.97 -29.89 -9.64
C GLY A 88 -6.07 -28.89 -9.30
N ARG A 89 -5.80 -27.58 -9.41
CA ARG A 89 -6.86 -26.60 -9.71
C ARG A 89 -6.44 -25.55 -10.73
N PHE A 90 -7.30 -25.40 -11.73
CA PHE A 90 -7.41 -24.26 -12.63
C PHE A 90 -7.96 -23.07 -11.82
N TRP A 91 -7.27 -21.92 -11.87
CA TRP A 91 -7.69 -20.71 -11.17
C TRP A 91 -8.06 -19.64 -12.18
N VAL A 92 -9.34 -19.29 -12.21
CA VAL A 92 -9.84 -18.21 -13.06
C VAL A 92 -9.70 -16.92 -12.28
N THR A 93 -8.80 -16.03 -12.70
CA THR A 93 -8.86 -14.64 -12.24
C THR A 93 -9.94 -13.89 -13.03
N ARG A 94 -10.75 -13.10 -12.34
CA ARG A 94 -11.67 -12.14 -12.97
C ARG A 94 -11.17 -10.75 -12.64
N THR A 95 -10.11 -10.33 -13.30
CA THR A 95 -9.55 -9.00 -13.10
C THR A 95 -10.22 -8.03 -14.08
N ARG A 96 -10.93 -7.02 -13.56
CA ARG A 96 -11.54 -5.94 -14.34
C ARG A 96 -10.58 -4.75 -14.53
N ASP A 97 -9.57 -4.63 -13.66
CA ASP A 97 -8.53 -3.60 -13.71
C ASP A 97 -7.12 -4.23 -13.77
N ALA A 98 -6.43 -3.96 -14.89
CA ALA A 98 -5.00 -4.08 -15.18
C ALA A 98 -4.33 -5.47 -15.16
N GLU A 99 -3.77 -5.87 -16.32
CA GLU A 99 -2.89 -7.04 -16.48
C GLU A 99 -1.76 -7.15 -15.44
N THR A 100 -1.36 -6.05 -14.80
CA THR A 100 -0.39 -6.01 -13.70
C THR A 100 -0.80 -6.87 -12.50
N GLU A 101 -2.06 -6.84 -12.07
CA GLU A 101 -2.53 -7.66 -10.94
C GLU A 101 -2.48 -9.15 -11.27
N PHE A 102 -2.81 -9.51 -12.51
CA PHE A 102 -2.69 -10.88 -12.99
C PHE A 102 -1.24 -11.36 -12.95
N VAL A 103 -0.30 -10.54 -13.44
CA VAL A 103 1.14 -10.85 -13.42
C VAL A 103 1.65 -10.99 -12.00
N HIS A 104 1.29 -10.08 -11.09
CA HIS A 104 1.69 -10.17 -9.68
C HIS A 104 1.20 -11.48 -9.04
N ALA A 105 -0.05 -11.87 -9.31
CA ALA A 105 -0.59 -13.14 -8.82
C ALA A 105 0.11 -14.37 -9.42
N GLN A 106 0.61 -14.28 -10.66
CA GLN A 106 1.44 -15.36 -11.23
C GLN A 106 2.83 -15.40 -10.60
N ILE A 107 3.47 -14.24 -10.39
CA ILE A 107 4.77 -14.13 -9.74
C ILE A 107 4.74 -14.73 -8.32
N GLU A 108 3.71 -14.43 -7.53
CA GLU A 108 3.56 -15.01 -6.19
C GLU A 108 3.57 -16.54 -6.22
N ARG A 109 2.94 -17.14 -7.24
CA ARG A 109 2.95 -18.60 -7.42
C ARG A 109 4.29 -19.15 -7.86
N PHE A 110 4.99 -18.43 -8.72
CA PHE A 110 6.31 -18.85 -9.20
C PHE A 110 7.36 -18.82 -8.09
N SER A 111 7.20 -17.95 -7.09
CA SER A 111 8.09 -17.86 -5.94
C SER A 111 8.09 -19.13 -5.06
N ASP A 112 7.05 -19.96 -5.14
CA ASP A 112 7.00 -21.25 -4.44
C ASP A 112 7.59 -22.41 -5.28
N ALA A 113 8.02 -22.15 -6.52
CA ALA A 113 8.56 -23.19 -7.39
C ALA A 113 9.93 -23.67 -6.90
N THR A 114 10.16 -24.99 -6.93
CA THR A 114 11.39 -25.61 -6.42
C THR A 114 12.38 -26.02 -7.51
N ASP A 115 11.91 -26.21 -8.74
CA ASP A 115 12.69 -26.87 -9.79
C ASP A 115 12.77 -26.02 -11.08
N GLU A 116 11.64 -25.72 -11.70
CA GLU A 116 11.57 -24.98 -12.98
C GLU A 116 10.32 -24.10 -13.04
N VAL A 117 10.46 -22.91 -13.64
CA VAL A 117 9.36 -22.02 -14.01
C VAL A 117 9.39 -21.76 -15.51
N LEU A 118 8.36 -22.19 -16.23
CA LEU A 118 8.18 -21.91 -17.65
C LEU A 118 7.08 -20.86 -17.86
N ILE A 119 7.47 -19.69 -18.36
CA ILE A 119 6.55 -18.60 -18.69
C ILE A 119 6.40 -18.53 -20.21
N VAL A 120 5.16 -18.65 -20.69
CA VAL A 120 4.82 -18.43 -22.11
C VAL A 120 3.88 -17.23 -22.17
N ALA A 121 4.34 -16.15 -22.78
CA ALA A 121 3.61 -14.88 -22.81
C ALA A 121 3.72 -14.20 -24.18
N ASP A 122 2.83 -13.26 -24.45
CA ASP A 122 2.93 -12.42 -25.63
C ASP A 122 3.76 -11.16 -25.36
N SER A 123 4.67 -10.82 -26.28
CA SER A 123 5.53 -9.64 -26.13
C SER A 123 4.73 -8.32 -26.04
N VAL A 124 3.50 -8.28 -26.56
CA VAL A 124 2.59 -7.14 -26.41
C VAL A 124 2.35 -6.79 -24.95
N LEU A 125 2.30 -7.77 -24.04
CA LEU A 125 2.09 -7.53 -22.61
C LEU A 125 3.21 -6.70 -21.98
N LEU A 126 4.46 -6.89 -22.43
CA LEU A 126 5.61 -6.13 -21.90
C LEU A 126 5.63 -4.70 -22.42
N HIS A 127 5.19 -4.47 -23.66
CA HIS A 127 5.18 -3.14 -24.27
C HIS A 127 4.00 -2.27 -23.83
N GLN A 128 2.83 -2.90 -23.66
CA GLN A 128 1.61 -2.19 -23.31
C GLN A 128 1.54 -1.87 -21.80
N PHE A 129 2.25 -2.65 -20.97
CA PHE A 129 2.23 -2.51 -19.51
C PHE A 129 3.67 -2.46 -18.95
N PRO A 130 4.30 -1.27 -18.90
CA PRO A 130 5.66 -1.13 -18.39
C PRO A 130 5.86 -1.71 -16.98
N ASN A 131 4.85 -1.54 -16.11
CA ASN A 131 4.87 -2.05 -14.73
C ASN A 131 4.97 -3.59 -14.64
N VAL A 132 4.51 -4.32 -15.67
CA VAL A 132 4.65 -5.78 -15.76
C VAL A 132 6.12 -6.16 -15.92
N THR A 133 6.87 -5.39 -16.73
CA THR A 133 8.29 -5.63 -16.94
C THR A 133 9.08 -5.43 -15.66
N ASP A 134 8.81 -4.33 -14.93
CA ASP A 134 9.46 -4.05 -13.65
C ASP A 134 9.16 -5.14 -12.61
N ALA A 135 7.91 -5.60 -12.52
CA ALA A 135 7.51 -6.65 -11.60
C ALA A 135 8.25 -7.98 -11.88
N VAL A 136 8.32 -8.39 -13.15
CA VAL A 136 9.03 -9.62 -13.55
C VAL A 136 10.54 -9.47 -13.31
N GLN A 137 11.13 -8.31 -13.61
CA GLN A 137 12.55 -8.08 -13.39
C GLN A 137 12.93 -8.15 -11.91
N ASN A 138 12.16 -7.48 -11.04
CA ASN A 138 12.38 -7.50 -9.60
C ASN A 138 12.25 -8.90 -8.99
N TRP A 139 11.40 -9.74 -9.58
CA TRP A 139 11.26 -11.14 -9.18
C TRP A 139 12.44 -12.01 -9.65
N LEU A 140 12.95 -11.78 -10.87
CA LEU A 140 14.08 -12.53 -11.43
C LEU A 140 15.42 -12.21 -10.76
N GLU A 141 15.60 -10.97 -10.30
CA GLU A 141 16.88 -10.50 -9.72
C GLU A 141 17.39 -11.37 -8.57
N PRO A 142 16.62 -11.66 -7.50
CA PRO A 142 17.08 -12.54 -6.43
C PRO A 142 17.24 -14.01 -6.87
N LEU A 143 16.47 -14.47 -7.87
CA LEU A 143 16.52 -15.85 -8.35
C LEU A 143 17.80 -16.18 -9.13
N GLN A 144 18.61 -15.19 -9.51
CA GLN A 144 19.92 -15.43 -10.14
C GLN A 144 20.90 -16.14 -9.21
N GLU A 145 20.69 -16.03 -7.89
CA GLU A 145 21.52 -16.70 -6.88
C GLU A 145 20.96 -18.07 -6.47
N ASP A 146 19.71 -18.37 -6.82
CA ASP A 146 19.01 -19.60 -6.49
C ASP A 146 19.14 -20.68 -7.60
N SER A 147 18.91 -21.94 -7.23
CA SER A 147 19.02 -23.09 -8.16
C SER A 147 17.80 -23.31 -9.07
N ILE A 148 16.84 -22.38 -9.10
CA ILE A 148 15.59 -22.54 -9.85
C ILE A 148 15.81 -22.16 -11.32
N HIS A 149 15.43 -23.04 -12.24
CA HIS A 149 15.55 -22.77 -13.67
C HIS A 149 14.34 -21.97 -14.19
N VAL A 150 14.54 -20.72 -14.58
CA VAL A 150 13.47 -19.91 -15.19
C VAL A 150 13.65 -19.83 -16.70
N ARG A 151 12.61 -20.22 -17.46
CA ARG A 151 12.58 -20.16 -18.93
C ARG A 151 11.40 -19.31 -19.37
N ILE A 152 11.68 -18.29 -20.18
CA ILE A 152 10.67 -17.38 -20.70
C ILE A 152 10.63 -17.49 -22.21
N LEU A 153 9.45 -17.83 -22.75
CA LEU A 153 9.16 -17.83 -24.17
C LEU A 153 8.17 -16.68 -24.46
N LEU A 154 8.61 -15.72 -25.25
CA LEU A 154 7.78 -14.62 -25.70
C LEU A 154 7.32 -14.88 -27.14
N SER A 155 6.03 -14.71 -27.45
CA SER A 155 5.62 -14.63 -28.85
C SER A 155 6.16 -13.34 -29.46
N ASP A 156 6.97 -13.50 -30.50
CA ASP A 156 7.53 -12.42 -31.28
C ASP A 156 6.42 -11.63 -31.97
N GLY A 157 6.34 -10.34 -31.68
CA GLY A 157 6.28 -9.38 -32.78
C GLY A 157 7.62 -9.30 -33.52
N ASN A 158 8.74 -9.59 -32.85
CA ASN A 158 10.09 -9.60 -33.43
C ASN A 158 11.12 -10.30 -32.51
N ARG A 159 11.91 -11.22 -33.09
CA ARG A 159 12.91 -12.10 -32.44
C ARG A 159 13.81 -11.40 -31.43
N ILE A 160 13.64 -11.70 -30.13
CA ILE A 160 14.71 -11.55 -29.14
C ILE A 160 15.44 -12.90 -29.02
N SER A 161 16.66 -12.95 -29.58
CA SER A 161 17.50 -14.14 -29.51
C SER A 161 18.08 -14.29 -28.10
N VAL A 162 17.70 -15.35 -27.39
CA VAL A 162 18.43 -15.83 -26.21
C VAL A 162 19.77 -16.42 -26.70
N PRO A 163 20.93 -16.03 -26.16
CA PRO A 163 22.20 -16.63 -26.57
C PRO A 163 22.20 -18.12 -26.22
N LYS A 164 22.58 -18.94 -27.20
CA LYS A 164 22.58 -20.41 -27.11
C LYS A 164 23.31 -20.89 -25.86
N LEU A 165 22.63 -21.73 -25.07
CA LEU A 165 23.29 -22.62 -24.13
C LEU A 165 24.36 -23.44 -24.87
N ARG A 166 25.57 -23.49 -24.30
CA ARG A 166 26.54 -24.53 -24.62
C ARG A 166 26.05 -25.83 -23.97
N GLU A 167 25.82 -26.83 -24.81
CA GLU A 167 25.69 -28.22 -24.38
C GLU A 167 27.04 -28.70 -23.84
N GLN A 168 27.06 -29.19 -22.60
CA GLN A 168 27.90 -30.28 -22.14
C GLN A 168 27.09 -31.17 -21.20
#